data_AF-A0A8C3K920-F1
#
_entry.id   AF-A0A8C3K920-F1
#
_cell.length_a   1.000
_cell.length_b   1.000
_cell.length_c   1.000
_cell.angle_alpha   90.00
_cell.angle_beta   90.00
_cell.angle_gamma   90.00
#
_symmetry.space_group_name_H-M   'P 1'
#
loop_
_entity.id
_entity.type
_entity.pdbx_description
1 polymer ?
#
loop_
_entity_poly.entity_id
_entity_poly.type
_entity_poly.pdbx_seq_one_letter_code
_entity_poly.pdbx_strand_id
1 'polypeptide(L)'
;MAHILKTLNSWFWWENIWMPINCTWEHFVDREGLVFPKPHQLYATIPYAFVLLIIRFFSERYIAIPLAKALGIKNVRRVKPQPNPVLESYFRECSKHPSQSEIQGLAKKCNCTVRLVEKWFRRRRNLEIPTVLRKFQEAFWRFSFYLASSIAGFIFLYDTLLPSQYWYYMAEISFYWSLLFTLGIDNKRKASDCACL
;
A
#
# COMPACT_ATOMS: atom_id res chain seq x y z
N MET A 1 30.94 1.85 8.70
CA MET A 1 29.51 1.49 8.65
C MET A 1 28.88 1.39 10.06
N ALA A 2 29.48 0.68 11.01
CA ALA A 2 28.95 0.53 12.37
C ALA A 2 28.75 1.85 13.14
N HIS A 3 29.68 2.80 13.01
CA HIS A 3 29.55 4.10 13.69
C HIS A 3 28.38 4.93 13.16
N ILE A 4 28.16 4.93 11.84
CA ILE A 4 27.02 5.62 11.20
C ILE A 4 25.70 5.01 11.67
N LEU A 5 25.61 3.68 11.68
CA LEU A 5 24.42 2.97 12.18
C LEU A 5 24.16 3.27 13.67
N LYS A 6 25.21 3.34 14.49
CA LYS A 6 25.10 3.69 15.92
C LYS A 6 24.60 5.12 16.12
N THR A 7 25.15 6.09 15.37
CA THR A 7 24.71 7.50 15.43
C THR A 7 23.28 7.68 14.93
N LEU A 8 22.89 7.00 13.85
CA LEU A 8 21.51 7.01 13.36
C LEU A 8 20.55 6.37 14.35
N ASN A 9 20.95 5.27 14.99
CA ASN A 9 20.13 4.60 16.00
C ASN A 9 19.94 5.49 17.24
N SER A 10 21.01 6.10 17.77
CA SER A 10 20.91 7.02 18.92
C SER A 10 20.10 8.28 18.61
N TRP A 11 20.20 8.80 17.38
CA TRP A 11 19.39 9.94 16.94
C TRP A 11 17.92 9.57 16.77
N PHE A 12 17.64 8.40 16.18
CA PHE A 12 16.26 7.93 16.00
C PHE A 12 15.58 7.66 17.34
N TRP A 13 16.27 7.06 18.31
CA TRP A 13 15.73 6.75 19.65
C TRP A 13 15.93 7.88 20.67
N TRP A 14 16.07 9.12 20.22
CA TRP A 14 16.29 10.25 21.11
C TRP A 14 15.06 10.52 21.99
N GLU A 15 15.26 10.64 23.30
CA GLU A 15 14.20 10.65 24.33
C GLU A 15 13.17 11.77 24.12
N ASN A 16 13.61 12.96 23.72
CA ASN A 16 12.74 14.12 23.50
C ASN A 16 11.73 13.94 22.34
N ILE A 17 11.98 13.03 21.41
CA ILE A 17 11.09 12.77 20.27
C ILE A 17 9.96 11.81 20.67
N TRP A 18 10.30 10.81 21.49
CA TRP A 18 9.39 9.70 21.81
C TRP A 18 8.71 9.83 23.19
N MET A 19 9.29 10.62 24.11
CA MET A 19 8.84 10.69 25.50
C MET A 19 8.43 12.10 25.94
N PRO A 20 7.49 12.22 26.88
CA PRO A 20 7.20 13.47 27.56
C PRO A 20 8.38 13.93 28.44
N ILE A 21 8.41 15.23 28.77
CA ILE A 21 9.54 15.97 29.38
C ILE A 21 10.12 15.35 30.68
N ASN A 22 9.38 14.46 31.36
CA ASN A 22 9.77 13.83 32.63
C ASN A 22 9.97 12.31 32.53
N CYS A 23 10.17 11.75 31.33
CA CYS A 23 10.32 10.31 31.12
C CYS A 23 11.54 10.00 30.24
N THR A 24 12.35 9.04 30.66
CA THR A 24 13.57 8.57 29.98
C THR A 24 13.50 7.05 29.74
N TRP A 25 14.35 6.53 28.84
CA TRP A 25 14.38 5.08 28.56
C TRP A 25 14.80 4.24 29.78
N GLU A 26 15.40 4.85 30.80
CA GLU A 26 15.85 4.20 32.04
C GLU A 26 14.68 3.70 32.93
N HIS A 27 13.49 4.27 32.75
CA HIS A 27 12.28 3.82 33.43
C HIS A 27 11.71 2.51 32.85
N PHE A 28 12.12 2.13 31.63
CA PHE A 28 11.67 0.94 30.92
C PHE A 28 12.69 -0.22 30.96
N VAL A 29 13.55 -0.23 31.97
CA VAL A 29 14.46 -1.36 32.24
C VAL A 29 13.67 -2.41 33.01
N ASP A 30 13.84 -3.69 32.64
CA ASP A 30 13.21 -4.82 33.31
C ASP A 30 13.50 -4.78 34.82
N ARG A 31 12.46 -4.69 35.65
CA ARG A 31 12.55 -4.66 37.12
C ARG A 31 11.47 -5.55 37.70
N GLU A 32 11.80 -6.26 38.78
CA GLU A 32 10.82 -7.01 39.60
C GLU A 32 9.97 -8.03 38.82
N GLY A 33 10.53 -8.67 37.80
CA GLY A 33 9.82 -9.66 36.97
C GLY A 33 8.88 -9.07 35.91
N LEU A 34 8.78 -7.74 35.83
CA LEU A 34 8.08 -7.03 34.76
C LEU A 34 9.02 -6.83 33.57
N VAL A 35 8.67 -7.44 32.43
CA VAL A 35 9.41 -7.28 31.17
C VAL A 35 8.79 -6.12 30.40
N PHE A 36 9.57 -5.04 30.22
CA PHE A 36 9.09 -3.86 29.49
C PHE A 36 9.37 -3.99 27.98
N PRO A 37 8.49 -3.43 27.13
CA PRO A 37 8.69 -3.43 25.69
C PRO A 37 9.91 -2.57 25.34
N LYS A 38 10.91 -3.19 24.73
CA LYS A 38 12.17 -2.52 24.38
C LYS A 38 12.08 -1.94 22.97
N PRO A 39 12.62 -0.75 22.71
CA PRO A 39 12.53 -0.10 21.39
C PRO A 39 13.10 -0.95 20.24
N HIS A 40 14.11 -1.79 20.51
CA HIS A 40 14.66 -2.70 19.49
C HIS A 40 13.66 -3.73 18.97
N GLN A 41 12.62 -4.06 19.75
CA GLN A 41 11.57 -5.00 19.33
C GLN A 41 10.75 -4.44 18.17
N LEU A 42 10.73 -3.11 17.98
CA LEU A 42 10.11 -2.49 16.81
C LEU A 42 10.80 -2.92 15.50
N TYR A 43 12.10 -3.24 15.51
CA TYR A 43 12.74 -3.79 14.31
C TYR A 43 12.19 -5.17 13.95
N ALA A 44 11.69 -5.94 14.93
CA ALA A 44 11.06 -7.22 14.67
C ALA A 44 9.70 -7.08 13.94
N THR A 45 9.03 -5.93 14.00
CA THR A 45 7.78 -5.73 13.22
C THR A 45 8.02 -5.65 11.71
N ILE A 46 9.25 -5.34 11.28
CA ILE A 46 9.61 -5.26 9.86
C ILE A 46 9.53 -6.63 9.17
N PRO A 47 10.20 -7.71 9.64
CA PRO A 47 10.03 -9.03 9.03
C PRO A 47 8.58 -9.53 9.12
N TYR A 48 7.86 -9.27 10.22
CA TYR A 48 6.43 -9.59 10.30
C TYR A 48 5.59 -8.85 9.25
N ALA A 49 5.92 -7.60 8.92
CA ALA A 49 5.27 -6.86 7.85
C ALA A 49 5.43 -7.56 6.49
N PHE A 50 6.61 -8.12 6.20
CA PHE A 50 6.82 -8.90 4.97
C PHE A 50 6.02 -10.21 4.98
N VAL A 51 5.91 -10.89 6.11
CA VAL A 51 5.04 -12.07 6.25
C VAL A 51 3.57 -11.67 5.99
N LEU A 52 3.10 -10.55 6.54
CA LEU A 52 1.76 -10.03 6.27
C LEU A 52 1.55 -9.67 4.79
N LEU A 53 2.57 -9.19 4.08
CA LEU A 53 2.49 -8.96 2.64
C LEU A 53 2.35 -10.27 1.85
N ILE A 54 3.03 -11.32 2.28
CA ILE A 54 2.88 -12.66 1.69
C ILE A 54 1.45 -13.16 1.95
N ILE A 55 0.96 -13.07 3.18
CA ILE A 55 -0.42 -13.45 3.53
C ILE A 55 -1.43 -12.65 2.70
N ARG A 56 -1.24 -11.33 2.56
CA ARG A 56 -2.05 -10.46 1.70
C ARG A 56 -2.11 -10.98 0.27
N PHE A 57 -0.96 -11.35 -0.31
CA PHE A 57 -0.90 -11.89 -1.66
C PHE A 57 -1.74 -13.17 -1.81
N PHE A 58 -1.64 -14.08 -0.84
CA PHE A 58 -2.44 -15.31 -0.82
C PHE A 58 -3.93 -15.01 -0.63
N SER A 59 -4.33 -14.18 0.33
CA SER A 59 -5.74 -13.87 0.59
C SER A 59 -6.39 -13.16 -0.59
N GLU A 60 -5.69 -12.21 -1.22
CA GLU A 60 -6.19 -11.51 -2.40
C GLU A 60 -6.37 -12.45 -3.59
N ARG A 61 -5.48 -13.44 -3.76
CA ARG A 61 -5.50 -14.38 -4.89
C ARG A 61 -6.50 -15.52 -4.71
N TYR A 62 -6.51 -16.14 -3.54
CA TYR A 62 -7.23 -17.39 -3.28
C TYR A 62 -8.58 -17.19 -2.62
N ILE A 63 -8.82 -16.07 -1.93
CA ILE A 63 -10.09 -15.82 -1.24
C ILE A 63 -10.86 -14.69 -1.91
N ALA A 64 -10.23 -13.53 -2.11
CA ALA A 64 -10.93 -12.35 -2.62
C ALA A 64 -11.39 -12.51 -4.08
N ILE A 65 -10.61 -13.16 -4.95
CA ILE A 65 -11.03 -13.40 -6.35
C ILE A 65 -12.26 -14.32 -6.46
N PRO A 66 -12.29 -15.52 -5.85
CA PRO A 66 -13.48 -16.36 -5.92
C PRO A 66 -14.69 -15.70 -5.24
N LEU A 67 -14.48 -15.00 -4.12
CA LEU A 67 -15.55 -14.25 -3.47
C LEU A 67 -16.11 -13.15 -4.37
N ALA A 68 -15.25 -12.39 -5.04
CA ALA A 68 -15.67 -11.37 -6.01
C ALA A 68 -16.46 -11.97 -7.18
N LYS A 69 -16.07 -13.17 -7.66
CA LYS A 69 -16.84 -13.89 -8.69
C LYS A 69 -18.21 -14.33 -8.17
N ALA A 70 -18.28 -14.84 -6.94
CA ALA A 70 -19.54 -15.23 -6.31
C ALA A 70 -20.50 -14.03 -6.13
N LEU A 71 -19.95 -12.85 -5.83
CA LEU A 71 -20.69 -11.58 -5.75
C LEU A 71 -21.01 -10.96 -7.13
N GLY A 72 -20.67 -11.63 -8.24
CA GLY A 72 -20.97 -11.14 -9.59
C GLY A 72 -20.10 -9.97 -10.07
N ILE A 73 -18.99 -9.67 -9.39
CA ILE A 73 -18.07 -8.58 -9.78
C ILE A 73 -17.34 -8.98 -11.07
N LYS A 74 -17.68 -8.33 -12.18
CA LYS A 74 -17.07 -8.61 -13.49
C LYS A 74 -15.59 -8.20 -13.50
N ASN A 75 -14.73 -9.16 -13.84
CA ASN A 75 -13.31 -8.89 -14.06
C ASN A 75 -13.10 -8.29 -15.45
N VAL A 76 -13.18 -6.96 -15.54
CA VAL A 76 -12.94 -6.23 -16.79
C VAL A 76 -11.44 -6.26 -17.10
N ARG A 77 -11.03 -7.19 -17.98
CA ARG A 77 -9.67 -7.20 -18.55
C ARG A 77 -9.51 -6.01 -19.50
N ARG A 78 -8.71 -5.02 -19.10
CA ARG A 78 -8.38 -3.87 -19.94
C ARG A 78 -7.32 -4.25 -20.96
N VAL A 79 -7.67 -4.05 -22.23
CA VAL A 79 -6.80 -4.39 -23.36
C VAL A 79 -5.70 -3.35 -23.50
N LYS A 80 -4.44 -3.79 -23.58
CA LYS A 80 -3.32 -2.88 -23.84
C LYS A 80 -3.47 -2.27 -25.24
N PRO A 81 -3.29 -0.94 -25.40
CA PRO A 81 -3.32 -0.33 -26.72
C PRO A 81 -2.13 -0.82 -27.55
N GLN A 82 -2.20 -0.65 -28.87
CA GLN A 82 -1.08 -1.02 -29.75
C GLN A 82 0.17 -0.21 -29.37
N PRO A 83 1.36 -0.83 -29.37
CA PRO A 83 2.59 -0.13 -29.02
C PRO A 83 2.89 0.93 -30.10
N ASN A 84 2.77 2.21 -29.73
CA ASN A 84 3.18 3.33 -30.56
C ASN A 84 4.03 4.29 -29.69
N PRO A 85 5.34 4.39 -29.93
CA PRO A 85 6.24 5.18 -29.09
C PRO A 85 5.93 6.68 -29.14
N VAL A 86 5.43 7.19 -30.27
CA VAL A 86 5.07 8.61 -30.45
C VAL A 86 3.85 9.00 -29.61
N LEU A 87 2.85 8.10 -29.52
CA LEU A 87 1.67 8.35 -28.69
C LEU A 87 1.99 8.20 -27.20
N GLU A 88 2.88 7.27 -26.83
CA GLU A 88 3.29 7.06 -25.43
C GLU A 88 4.18 8.20 -24.92
N SER A 89 5.09 8.74 -25.73
CA SER A 89 5.88 9.93 -25.33
C SER A 89 4.96 11.14 -25.14
N TYR A 90 4.06 11.42 -26.09
CA TYR A 90 3.09 12.50 -25.97
C TYR A 90 2.19 12.35 -24.73
N PHE A 91 1.73 11.13 -24.44
CA PHE A 91 0.88 10.85 -23.27
C PHE A 91 1.60 11.13 -21.95
N ARG A 92 2.92 10.90 -21.88
CA ARG A 92 3.73 11.10 -20.67
C ARG A 92 4.20 12.54 -20.50
N GLU A 93 4.54 13.20 -21.59
CA GLU A 93 5.23 14.51 -21.58
C GLU A 93 4.29 15.69 -21.82
N CYS A 94 3.21 15.51 -22.59
CA CYS A 94 2.35 16.61 -23.01
C CYS A 94 0.98 16.59 -22.32
N SER A 95 0.11 15.64 -22.67
CA SER A 95 -1.26 15.60 -22.17
C SER A 95 -1.90 14.22 -22.26
N LYS A 96 -2.66 13.85 -21.22
CA LYS A 96 -3.52 12.66 -21.20
C LYS A 96 -4.85 12.88 -21.94
N HIS A 97 -5.25 14.14 -22.14
CA HIS A 97 -6.51 14.56 -22.75
C HIS A 97 -6.24 15.52 -23.92
N PRO A 98 -5.74 15.00 -25.07
CA PRO A 98 -5.47 15.85 -26.21
C PRO A 98 -6.74 16.44 -26.80
N SER A 99 -6.64 17.68 -27.28
CA SER A 99 -7.68 18.38 -28.03
C SER A 99 -7.79 17.83 -29.46
N GLN A 100 -8.89 18.12 -30.17
CA GLN A 100 -9.12 17.58 -31.52
C GLN A 100 -8.04 17.99 -32.54
N SER A 101 -7.48 19.20 -32.43
CA SER A 101 -6.38 19.67 -33.28
C SER A 101 -5.09 18.87 -33.04
N GLU A 102 -4.77 18.57 -31.77
CA GLU A 102 -3.60 17.76 -31.40
C GLU A 102 -3.72 16.32 -31.87
N ILE A 103 -4.91 15.73 -31.77
CA ILE A 103 -5.19 14.37 -32.26
C ILE A 103 -4.95 14.28 -33.77
N GLN A 104 -5.37 15.29 -34.55
CA GLN A 104 -5.11 15.34 -35.99
C GLN A 104 -3.61 15.47 -36.30
N GLY A 105 -2.88 16.27 -35.52
CA GLY A 105 -1.42 16.38 -35.64
C GLY A 105 -0.71 15.05 -35.35
N LEU A 106 -1.13 14.34 -34.30
CA LEU A 106 -0.59 13.02 -33.94
C LEU A 106 -0.94 11.95 -34.98
N ALA A 107 -2.14 11.98 -35.54
CA ALA A 107 -2.56 11.10 -36.61
C ALA A 107 -1.64 11.23 -37.84
N LYS A 108 -1.31 12.47 -38.24
CA LYS A 108 -0.34 12.75 -39.32
C LYS A 108 1.06 12.24 -38.99
N LYS A 109 1.56 12.49 -37.77
CA LYS A 109 2.90 12.04 -37.33
C LYS A 109 3.03 10.51 -37.30
N CYS A 110 1.97 9.81 -36.94
CA CYS A 110 1.96 8.36 -36.79
C CYS A 110 1.52 7.60 -38.04
N ASN A 111 1.20 8.29 -39.15
CA ASN A 111 0.50 7.71 -40.31
C ASN A 111 -0.72 6.86 -39.90
N CYS A 112 -1.48 7.35 -38.92
CA CYS A 112 -2.62 6.66 -38.33
C CYS A 112 -3.91 7.43 -38.57
N THR A 113 -5.06 6.75 -38.45
CA THR A 113 -6.36 7.44 -38.49
C THR A 113 -6.65 8.15 -37.17
N VAL A 114 -7.37 9.28 -37.23
CA VAL A 114 -7.83 10.05 -36.05
C VAL A 114 -8.54 9.13 -35.05
N ARG A 115 -9.44 8.26 -35.53
CA ARG A 115 -10.17 7.29 -34.71
C ARG A 115 -9.26 6.30 -33.99
N LEU A 116 -8.15 5.88 -34.61
CA LEU A 116 -7.19 4.98 -33.97
C LEU A 116 -6.48 5.69 -32.82
N VAL A 117 -6.08 6.94 -33.02
CA VAL A 117 -5.44 7.78 -32.00
C VAL A 117 -6.40 8.00 -30.82
N GLU A 118 -7.65 8.40 -31.08
CA GLU A 118 -8.68 8.57 -30.04
C GLU A 118 -8.91 7.27 -29.24
N LYS A 119 -9.03 6.14 -29.95
CA LYS A 119 -9.20 4.81 -29.34
C LYS A 119 -7.99 4.42 -28.50
N TRP A 120 -6.79 4.77 -28.96
CA TRP A 120 -5.54 4.54 -28.24
C TRP A 120 -5.51 5.32 -26.92
N PHE A 121 -5.77 6.63 -26.95
CA PHE A 121 -5.82 7.46 -25.74
C PHE A 121 -6.89 7.00 -24.75
N ARG A 122 -8.09 6.65 -25.24
CA ARG A 122 -9.15 6.10 -24.39
C ARG A 122 -8.72 4.80 -23.72
N ARG A 123 -8.13 3.86 -24.47
CA ARG A 123 -7.63 2.59 -23.93
C ARG A 123 -6.49 2.80 -22.94
N ARG A 124 -5.58 3.72 -23.24
CA ARG A 124 -4.42 4.03 -22.40
C ARG A 124 -4.82 4.66 -21.06
N ARG A 125 -5.77 5.60 -21.05
CA ARG A 125 -6.37 6.13 -19.81
C ARG A 125 -7.12 5.04 -19.04
N ASN A 126 -7.89 4.23 -19.76
CA ASN A 126 -8.53 3.04 -19.21
C ASN A 126 -7.53 1.93 -18.80
N LEU A 127 -6.21 2.12 -18.81
CA LEU A 127 -5.28 1.22 -18.12
C LEU A 127 -4.86 1.76 -16.75
N GLU A 128 -4.91 3.08 -16.56
CA GLU A 128 -4.45 3.73 -15.32
C GLU A 128 -5.51 3.65 -14.21
N ILE A 129 -6.79 3.70 -14.58
CA ILE A 129 -7.88 3.66 -13.61
C ILE A 129 -7.85 2.30 -12.85
N PRO A 130 -7.97 2.23 -11.52
CA PRO A 130 -8.06 0.96 -10.82
C PRO A 130 -9.37 0.22 -11.17
N THR A 131 -9.32 -1.11 -11.34
CA THR A 131 -10.53 -1.92 -11.58
C THR A 131 -11.32 -2.10 -10.28
N VAL A 132 -12.65 -2.28 -10.38
CA VAL A 132 -13.51 -2.55 -9.21
C VAL A 132 -13.04 -3.79 -8.45
N LEU A 133 -12.61 -4.82 -9.18
CA LEU A 133 -12.02 -6.02 -8.56
C LEU A 133 -10.77 -5.71 -7.73
N ARG A 134 -9.87 -4.85 -8.22
CA ARG A 134 -8.67 -4.42 -7.48
C ARG A 134 -9.06 -3.69 -6.19
N LYS A 135 -10.01 -2.75 -6.28
CA LYS A 135 -10.53 -2.02 -5.11
C LYS A 135 -11.19 -2.98 -4.10
N PHE A 136 -11.94 -3.97 -4.59
CA PHE A 136 -12.54 -5.00 -3.75
C PHE A 136 -11.49 -5.84 -3.03
N GLN A 137 -10.43 -6.28 -3.72
CA GLN A 137 -9.33 -7.02 -3.10
C GLN A 137 -8.63 -6.20 -2.01
N GLU A 138 -8.33 -4.93 -2.28
CA GLU A 138 -7.71 -4.01 -1.30
C GLU A 138 -8.64 -3.78 -0.09
N ALA A 139 -9.94 -3.59 -0.32
CA ALA A 139 -10.92 -3.42 0.74
C ALA A 139 -11.12 -4.70 1.57
N PHE A 140 -11.17 -5.85 0.90
CA PHE A 140 -11.29 -7.16 1.53
C PHE A 140 -10.13 -7.42 2.48
N TRP A 141 -8.88 -7.20 2.04
CA TRP A 141 -7.71 -7.40 2.90
C TRP A 141 -7.77 -6.53 4.17
N ARG A 142 -8.08 -5.24 4.01
CA ARG A 142 -8.23 -4.31 5.15
C ARG A 142 -9.34 -4.78 6.08
N PHE A 143 -10.50 -5.11 5.54
CA PHE A 143 -11.64 -5.60 6.31
C PHE A 143 -11.31 -6.88 7.08
N SER A 144 -10.70 -7.88 6.42
CA SER A 144 -10.30 -9.13 7.07
C SER A 144 -9.31 -8.91 8.20
N PHE A 145 -8.30 -8.05 8.01
CA PHE A 145 -7.33 -7.74 9.05
C PHE A 145 -7.99 -7.02 10.23
N TYR A 146 -8.77 -5.96 9.98
CA TYR A 146 -9.42 -5.22 11.06
C TYR A 146 -10.45 -6.07 11.80
N LEU A 147 -11.21 -6.93 11.10
CA LEU A 147 -12.13 -7.86 11.72
C LEU A 147 -11.39 -8.85 12.64
N ALA A 148 -10.29 -9.43 12.17
CA ALA A 148 -9.45 -10.32 12.98
C ALA A 148 -8.86 -9.58 14.19
N SER A 149 -8.41 -8.34 14.01
CA SER A 149 -7.90 -7.49 15.09
C SER A 149 -8.98 -7.18 16.11
N SER A 150 -10.20 -6.84 15.69
CA SER A 150 -11.31 -6.60 16.60
C SER A 150 -11.66 -7.85 17.41
N ILE A 151 -11.73 -9.01 16.78
CA ILE A 151 -11.99 -10.29 17.47
C ILE A 151 -10.87 -10.58 18.48
N ALA A 152 -9.60 -10.44 18.07
CA ALA A 152 -8.46 -10.62 18.96
C ALA A 152 -8.49 -9.63 20.14
N GLY A 153 -8.82 -8.35 19.87
CA GLY A 153 -8.99 -7.34 20.90
C GLY A 153 -10.08 -7.67 21.90
N PHE A 154 -11.23 -8.21 21.45
CA PHE A 154 -12.27 -8.70 22.36
C PHE A 154 -11.78 -9.90 23.19
N ILE A 155 -11.11 -10.88 22.58
CA ILE A 155 -10.57 -12.04 23.29
C ILE A 155 -9.57 -11.60 24.37
N PHE A 156 -8.66 -10.68 24.06
CA PHE A 156 -7.67 -10.17 25.00
C PHE A 156 -8.24 -9.20 26.04
N LEU A 157 -9.36 -8.54 25.76
CA LEU A 157 -10.06 -7.77 26.79
C LEU A 157 -10.62 -8.69 27.88
N TYR A 158 -11.01 -9.91 27.52
CA TYR A 158 -11.46 -10.92 28.48
C TYR A 158 -10.29 -11.64 29.19
N ASP A 159 -9.13 -11.76 28.55
CA ASP A 159 -7.96 -12.47 29.06
C ASP A 159 -6.89 -11.48 29.55
N THR A 160 -6.76 -11.29 30.88
CA THR A 160 -5.92 -10.26 31.53
C THR A 160 -4.40 -10.50 31.44
N LEU A 161 -3.93 -11.20 30.39
CA LEU A 161 -2.55 -11.66 30.26
C LEU A 161 -1.66 -10.62 29.57
N LEU A 162 -0.80 -9.92 30.34
CA LEU A 162 0.17 -8.94 29.81
C LEU A 162 0.99 -9.43 28.58
N PRO A 163 1.46 -10.70 28.53
CA PRO A 163 2.15 -11.23 27.34
C PRO A 163 1.36 -11.22 26.03
N SER A 164 0.03 -11.43 26.05
CA SER A 164 -0.76 -11.51 24.81
C SER A 164 -0.97 -10.12 24.18
N GLN A 165 -1.08 -9.09 25.02
CA GLN A 165 -1.18 -7.70 24.60
C GLN A 165 0.05 -7.23 23.82
N TYR A 166 1.25 -7.68 24.18
CA TYR A 166 2.46 -7.40 23.42
C TYR A 166 2.36 -7.90 21.97
N TRP A 167 1.96 -9.17 21.77
CA TRP A 167 1.84 -9.77 20.44
C TRP A 167 0.76 -9.10 19.59
N TYR A 168 -0.34 -8.66 20.22
CA TYR A 168 -1.39 -7.90 19.57
C TYR A 168 -0.85 -6.61 18.95
N TYR A 169 -0.16 -5.77 19.72
CA TYR A 169 0.41 -4.53 19.20
C TYR A 169 1.51 -4.76 18.17
N MET A 170 2.32 -5.80 18.36
CA MET A 170 3.33 -6.19 17.38
C MET A 170 2.70 -6.53 16.02
N ALA A 171 1.56 -7.24 16.01
CA ALA A 171 0.82 -7.55 14.80
C ALA A 171 0.19 -6.31 14.16
N GLU A 172 -0.41 -5.41 14.95
CA GLU A 172 -0.99 -4.16 14.44
C GLU A 172 0.07 -3.26 13.79
N ILE A 173 1.20 -3.02 14.47
CA ILE A 173 2.29 -2.19 13.95
C ILE A 173 2.87 -2.81 12.67
N SER A 174 3.05 -4.14 12.64
CA SER A 174 3.50 -4.85 11.45
C SER A 174 2.55 -4.68 10.26
N PHE A 175 1.23 -4.64 10.51
CA PHE A 175 0.25 -4.36 9.47
C PHE A 175 0.37 -2.93 8.93
N TYR A 176 0.57 -1.93 9.78
CA TYR A 176 0.80 -0.56 9.33
C TYR A 176 2.09 -0.42 8.51
N TRP A 177 3.17 -1.10 8.90
CA TRP A 177 4.38 -1.21 8.08
C TRP A 177 4.10 -1.84 6.71
N SER A 178 3.28 -2.90 6.66
CA SER A 178 2.90 -3.52 5.39
C SER A 178 2.14 -2.55 4.47
N LEU A 179 1.27 -1.71 5.04
CA LEU A 179 0.59 -0.63 4.30
C LEU A 179 1.57 0.45 3.84
N LEU A 180 2.52 0.85 4.70
CA LEU A 180 3.51 1.86 4.36
C LEU A 180 4.41 1.40 3.20
N PHE A 181 4.89 0.16 3.22
CA PHE A 181 5.69 -0.39 2.10
C PHE A 181 4.90 -0.48 0.80
N THR A 182 3.59 -0.70 0.88
CA THR A 182 2.73 -0.76 -0.31
C THR A 182 2.22 0.60 -0.76
N LEU A 183 2.38 1.65 0.06
CA LEU A 183 1.87 2.99 -0.21
C LEU A 183 2.40 3.57 -1.54
N GLY A 184 3.69 3.41 -1.83
CA GLY A 184 4.27 3.90 -3.09
C GLY A 184 3.71 3.22 -4.34
N ILE A 185 3.39 1.93 -4.22
CA ILE A 185 2.84 1.13 -5.31
C ILE A 185 1.35 1.40 -5.49
N ASP A 186 0.62 1.61 -4.40
CA ASP A 186 -0.82 1.84 -4.41
C ASP A 186 -1.17 3.30 -4.74
N ASN A 187 -0.36 4.28 -4.33
CA ASN A 187 -0.57 5.71 -4.65
C ASN A 187 -0.17 6.10 -6.06
N LYS A 188 0.87 5.49 -6.66
CA LYS A 188 1.24 5.77 -8.06
C LYS A 188 0.08 5.44 -9.03
N ARG A 189 -0.81 4.52 -8.64
CA ARG A 189 -2.05 4.21 -9.36
C ARG A 189 -3.14 5.26 -9.17
N LYS A 190 -3.27 5.85 -7.97
CA LYS A 190 -4.28 6.89 -7.67
C LYS A 190 -3.88 8.28 -8.15
N ALA A 191 -2.59 8.65 -8.08
CA ALA A 191 -2.08 9.93 -8.55
C ALA A 191 -2.21 10.10 -10.08
N SER A 192 -2.27 8.98 -10.82
CA SER A 192 -2.58 9.00 -12.25
C SER A 192 -4.00 9.50 -12.54
N ASP A 193 -4.95 9.31 -11.60
CA ASP A 193 -6.33 9.77 -11.68
C ASP A 193 -6.51 11.19 -11.10
N CYS A 194 -5.70 11.61 -10.11
CA CYS A 194 -5.79 12.94 -9.47
C CYS A 194 -5.02 14.07 -10.16
N ALA A 195 -4.08 13.78 -11.07
CA ALA A 195 -3.38 14.83 -11.84
C ALA A 195 -4.25 15.49 -12.94
N CYS A 196 -5.58 15.35 -12.86
CA CYS A 196 -6.58 15.88 -13.79
C CYS A 196 -7.70 16.65 -13.06
N LEU A 197 -7.41 17.23 -11.90
CA LEU A 197 -8.22 18.30 -11.30
C LEU A 197 -7.41 19.59 -11.28
#